data_AF-A0A310S629-F1
#
_entry.id   AF-A0A310S629-F1
#
_cell.length_a   1.000
_cell.length_b   1.000
_cell.length_c   1.000
_cell.angle_alpha   90.00
_cell.angle_beta   90.00
_cell.angle_gamma   90.00
#
_symmetry.space_group_name_H-M   'P 1'
#
loop_
_entity.id
_entity.type
_entity.pdbx_description
1 polymer ?
#
loop_
_entity_poly.entity_id
_entity_poly.type
_entity_poly.pdbx_seq_one_letter_code
_entity_poly.pdbx_strand_id
1 'polypeptide(L)'
;SDTLFVILEVGVCILKFLPFKNRPDAIKRTIYAVDNNEFNRATRDQSHLIEGTVKSCRRMFVIFLILCLGSLFTWPIKVLFYEERKFPIDVWLPFEPFEDIRVYLGVFLCIFVATGNAPIGNAAVDTLIPGLIHHAATQIKIIKDNLENLGQRVEKYITEQYTYRSLEEKYE
;
A
#
# COMPACT_ATOMS: atom_id res chain seq x y z
N SER A 1 -24.30 -15.57 8.72
CA SER A 1 -24.08 -14.81 9.95
C SER A 1 -22.97 -13.80 9.71
N ASP A 2 -23.25 -12.51 9.81
CA ASP A 2 -22.29 -11.42 9.62
C ASP A 2 -21.11 -11.52 10.61
N THR A 3 -21.39 -12.01 11.83
CA THR A 3 -20.39 -12.36 12.85
C THR A 3 -19.32 -13.34 12.35
N LEU A 4 -19.69 -14.39 11.60
CA LEU A 4 -18.74 -15.39 11.08
C LEU A 4 -17.81 -14.76 10.03
N PHE A 5 -18.37 -13.91 9.17
CA PHE A 5 -17.61 -13.19 8.16
C PHE A 5 -16.55 -12.29 8.80
N VAL A 6 -16.91 -11.53 9.84
CA VAL A 6 -15.96 -10.67 10.58
C VAL A 6 -14.87 -11.49 11.26
N ILE A 7 -15.24 -12.60 11.91
CA ILE A 7 -14.25 -13.47 12.59
C ILE A 7 -13.25 -14.03 11.57
N LEU A 8 -13.72 -14.49 10.42
CA LEU A 8 -12.86 -14.97 9.34
C LEU A 8 -11.97 -13.86 8.78
N GLU A 9 -12.52 -12.67 8.56
CA GLU A 9 -11.76 -11.51 8.07
C GLU A 9 -10.64 -11.12 9.03
N VAL A 10 -10.95 -11.01 10.32
CA VAL A 10 -9.97 -10.72 11.38
C VAL A 10 -8.94 -11.84 11.49
N GLY A 11 -9.36 -13.09 11.38
CA GLY A 11 -8.46 -14.25 11.37
C GLY A 11 -7.45 -14.21 10.21
N VAL A 12 -7.93 -13.94 8.99
CA VAL A 12 -7.08 -13.73 7.81
C VAL A 12 -6.15 -12.54 8.00
N CYS A 13 -6.64 -11.45 8.60
CA CYS A 13 -5.84 -10.28 8.96
C CYS A 13 -4.66 -10.69 9.85
N ILE A 14 -4.92 -11.40 10.95
CA ILE A 14 -3.88 -11.87 11.88
C ILE A 14 -2.83 -12.73 11.16
N LEU A 15 -3.27 -13.64 10.29
CA LEU A 15 -2.38 -14.49 9.48
C LEU A 15 -1.50 -13.67 8.52
N LYS A 16 -2.03 -12.61 7.93
CA LYS A 16 -1.30 -11.69 7.06
C LYS A 16 -0.31 -10.81 7.83
N PHE A 17 -0.63 -10.43 9.07
CA PHE A 17 0.24 -9.62 9.92
C PHE A 17 1.36 -10.42 10.60
N LEU A 18 1.20 -11.74 10.74
CA LEU A 18 2.23 -12.63 11.28
C LEU A 18 3.62 -12.46 10.64
N PRO A 19 3.79 -12.45 9.30
CA PRO A 19 5.10 -12.20 8.69
C PRO A 19 5.66 -10.81 9.03
N PHE A 20 4.80 -9.78 9.16
CA PHE A 20 5.22 -8.44 9.58
C PHE A 20 5.71 -8.40 11.02
N LYS A 21 5.09 -9.19 11.90
CA LYS A 21 5.50 -9.31 13.30
C LYS A 21 6.74 -10.19 13.48
N ASN A 22 6.83 -11.29 12.72
CA ASN A 22 7.90 -12.27 12.88
C ASN A 22 9.21 -11.85 12.19
N ARG A 23 9.14 -11.04 11.12
CA ARG A 23 10.33 -10.55 10.39
C ARG A 23 10.21 -9.07 10.00
N PRO A 24 9.99 -8.16 10.97
CA PRO A 24 9.82 -6.74 10.69
C PRO A 24 11.05 -6.15 9.99
N ASP A 25 12.25 -6.58 10.38
CA ASP A 25 13.51 -6.06 9.83
C ASP A 25 13.70 -6.43 8.36
N ALA A 26 13.26 -7.63 7.96
CA ALA A 26 13.32 -8.05 6.57
C ALA A 26 12.42 -7.18 5.69
N ILE A 27 11.20 -6.88 6.16
CA ILE A 27 10.24 -6.03 5.43
C ILE A 27 10.75 -4.59 5.36
N LYS A 28 11.24 -4.04 6.47
CA LYS A 28 11.86 -2.71 6.49
C LYS A 28 13.04 -2.63 5.54
N ARG A 29 13.90 -3.66 5.51
CA ARG A 29 15.03 -3.74 4.58
C ARG A 29 14.56 -3.75 3.12
N THR A 30 13.48 -4.45 2.79
CA THR A 30 12.93 -4.42 1.42
C THR A 30 12.41 -3.05 1.05
N ILE A 31 11.67 -2.39 1.94
CA ILE A 31 11.16 -1.03 1.71
C ILE A 31 12.32 -0.04 1.54
N TYR A 32 13.33 -0.12 2.41
CA TYR A 32 14.52 0.72 2.33
C TYR A 32 15.35 0.43 1.07
N ALA A 33 15.43 -0.83 0.66
CA ALA A 33 16.11 -1.21 -0.57
C ALA A 33 15.42 -0.60 -1.79
N VAL A 34 14.09 -0.51 -1.82
CA VAL A 34 13.36 0.17 -2.91
C VAL A 34 13.65 1.67 -2.94
N ASP A 35 13.87 2.29 -1.78
CA ASP A 35 14.16 3.73 -1.68
C ASP A 35 15.62 4.09 -1.98
N ASN A 36 16.52 3.10 -2.04
CA ASN A 36 17.93 3.34 -2.31
C ASN A 36 18.12 4.05 -3.67
N ASN A 37 19.08 4.98 -3.68
CA ASN A 37 19.43 5.76 -4.87
C ASN A 37 19.77 4.91 -6.09
N GLU A 38 20.28 3.68 -5.93
CA GLU A 38 20.56 2.80 -7.06
C GLU A 38 19.30 2.37 -7.81
N PHE A 39 18.20 2.12 -7.10
CA PHE A 39 16.90 1.79 -7.71
C PHE A 39 16.12 3.04 -8.12
N ASN A 40 16.44 4.21 -7.55
CA ASN A 40 15.89 5.49 -7.98
C ASN A 40 16.73 6.20 -9.05
N ARG A 41 17.82 5.59 -9.53
CA ARG A 41 18.69 6.16 -10.58
C ARG A 41 18.10 5.94 -11.97
N ALA A 42 16.93 6.53 -12.23
CA ALA A 42 16.35 6.57 -13.56
C ALA A 42 16.89 7.76 -14.36
N THR A 43 17.22 7.53 -15.63
CA THR A 43 17.45 8.61 -16.60
C THR A 43 16.14 9.40 -16.76
N ARG A 44 16.22 10.67 -17.22
CA ARG A 44 15.03 11.47 -17.56
C ARG A 44 14.05 10.72 -18.49
N ASP A 45 14.58 9.95 -19.42
CA ASP A 45 13.78 9.13 -20.33
C ASP A 45 13.15 7.90 -19.66
N GLN A 46 13.62 7.48 -18.49
CA GLN A 46 13.12 6.33 -17.73
C GLN A 46 12.22 6.73 -16.56
N SER A 47 12.15 8.03 -16.21
CA SER A 47 11.34 8.51 -15.08
C SER A 47 9.86 8.18 -15.27
N HIS A 48 9.38 8.20 -16.52
CA HIS A 48 8.00 7.85 -16.86
C HIS A 48 7.63 6.41 -16.46
N LEU A 49 8.60 5.48 -16.44
CA LEU A 49 8.38 4.10 -16.01
C LEU A 49 8.13 4.03 -14.50
N ILE A 50 8.94 4.74 -13.71
CA ILE A 50 8.80 4.81 -12.24
C ILE A 50 7.50 5.53 -11.88
N GLU A 51 7.22 6.68 -12.50
CA GLU A 51 5.97 7.42 -12.28
C GLU A 51 4.74 6.57 -12.62
N GLY A 52 4.79 5.81 -13.71
CA GLY A 52 3.75 4.85 -14.10
C GLY A 52 3.50 3.78 -13.04
N THR A 53 4.58 3.24 -12.45
CA THR A 53 4.50 2.27 -11.35
C THR A 53 3.89 2.87 -10.09
N VAL A 54 4.35 4.04 -9.65
CA VAL A 54 3.81 4.72 -8.46
C VAL A 54 2.34 5.06 -8.66
N LYS A 55 1.96 5.57 -9.83
CA LYS A 55 0.56 5.89 -10.15
C LYS A 55 -0.32 4.64 -10.16
N SER A 56 0.18 3.53 -10.71
CA SER A 56 -0.53 2.25 -10.73
C SER A 56 -0.72 1.68 -9.32
N CYS A 57 0.33 1.67 -8.49
CA CYS A 57 0.26 1.24 -7.09
C CYS A 57 -0.71 2.11 -6.28
N ARG A 58 -0.61 3.44 -6.42
CA ARG A 58 -1.53 4.38 -5.74
C ARG A 58 -2.96 4.15 -6.16
N ARG A 59 -3.22 3.94 -7.45
CA ARG A 59 -4.57 3.66 -7.96
C ARG A 59 -5.12 2.34 -7.40
N MET A 60 -4.31 1.28 -7.39
CA MET A 60 -4.71 -0.01 -6.81
C MET A 60 -5.04 0.14 -5.32
N PHE A 61 -4.19 0.84 -4.56
CA PHE A 61 -4.43 1.11 -3.13
C PHE A 61 -5.71 1.91 -2.89
N VAL A 62 -5.93 3.00 -3.61
CA VAL A 62 -7.11 3.85 -3.45
C VAL A 62 -8.39 3.09 -3.82
N ILE A 63 -8.40 2.35 -4.93
CA ILE A 63 -9.57 1.56 -5.33
C ILE A 63 -9.88 0.52 -4.26
N PHE A 64 -8.88 -0.23 -3.81
CA PHE A 64 -9.07 -1.26 -2.80
C PHE A 64 -9.55 -0.66 -1.47
N LEU A 65 -8.98 0.48 -1.05
CA LEU A 65 -9.38 1.19 0.14
C LEU A 65 -10.84 1.69 0.06
N ILE A 66 -11.25 2.26 -1.09
CA ILE A 66 -12.64 2.69 -1.30
C ILE A 66 -13.60 1.49 -1.21
N LEU A 67 -13.25 0.34 -1.78
CA LEU A 67 -14.06 -0.87 -1.69
C LEU A 67 -14.18 -1.36 -0.25
N CYS A 68 -13.07 -1.42 0.49
CA CYS A 68 -13.05 -1.79 1.90
C CYS A 68 -13.86 -0.83 2.80
N LEU A 69 -13.76 0.48 2.55
CA LEU A 69 -14.56 1.48 3.27
C LEU A 69 -16.03 1.36 2.90
N GLY A 70 -16.36 1.18 1.61
CA GLY A 70 -17.73 0.97 1.16
C GLY A 70 -18.39 -0.25 1.82
N SER A 71 -17.66 -1.36 1.93
CA SER A 71 -18.16 -2.54 2.66
C SER A 71 -18.35 -2.23 4.16
N LEU A 72 -17.41 -1.51 4.79
CA LEU A 72 -17.52 -1.12 6.20
C LEU A 72 -18.77 -0.25 6.47
N PHE A 73 -19.11 0.67 5.56
CA PHE A 73 -20.28 1.54 5.72
C PHE A 73 -21.61 0.85 5.42
N THR A 74 -21.61 -0.34 4.83
CA THR A 74 -22.84 -1.06 4.50
C THR A 74 -23.66 -1.39 5.75
N TRP A 75 -23.02 -1.71 6.88
CA TRP A 75 -23.73 -2.07 8.11
C TRP A 75 -24.25 -0.87 8.92
N PRO A 76 -23.49 0.20 9.17
CA PRO A 76 -24.03 1.42 9.79
C PRO A 76 -25.23 1.97 9.03
N ILE A 77 -25.20 1.93 7.70
CA ILE A 77 -26.33 2.35 6.87
C ILE A 77 -27.56 1.48 7.17
N LYS A 78 -27.43 0.14 7.23
CA LYS A 78 -28.54 -0.75 7.64
C LYS A 78 -29.09 -0.39 9.01
N VAL A 79 -28.22 -0.11 9.99
CA VAL A 79 -28.66 0.28 11.35
C VAL A 79 -29.47 1.57 11.36
N LEU A 80 -29.22 2.50 10.44
CA LEU A 80 -30.03 3.73 10.31
C LEU A 80 -31.44 3.49 9.72
N PHE A 81 -31.64 2.41 8.96
CA PHE A 81 -32.90 2.10 8.30
C PHE A 81 -33.77 1.06 9.04
N TYR A 82 -33.21 0.27 9.96
CA TYR A 82 -33.95 -0.72 10.74
C TYR A 82 -34.37 -0.16 12.10
N GLU A 83 -35.63 -0.34 12.48
CA GLU A 83 -36.20 0.15 13.75
C GLU A 83 -35.70 -0.63 14.98
N GLU A 84 -35.25 -1.87 14.79
CA GLU A 84 -34.71 -2.69 15.88
C GLU A 84 -33.24 -2.35 16.15
N ARG A 85 -32.97 -1.86 17.37
CA ARG A 85 -31.60 -1.66 17.86
C ARG A 85 -30.90 -3.01 18.02
N LYS A 86 -30.07 -3.36 17.05
CA LYS A 86 -29.20 -4.54 17.08
C LYS A 86 -27.80 -4.16 16.62
N PHE A 87 -26.79 -4.80 17.20
CA PHE A 87 -25.43 -4.69 16.70
C PHE A 87 -25.27 -5.57 15.45
N PRO A 88 -24.41 -5.17 14.49
CA PRO A 88 -24.14 -5.97 13.30
C PRO A 88 -23.32 -7.24 13.60
N ILE A 89 -22.73 -7.32 14.80
CA ILE A 89 -21.89 -8.42 15.26
C ILE A 89 -22.44 -8.84 16.63
N ASP A 90 -22.59 -10.15 16.83
CA ASP A 90 -22.95 -10.69 18.13
C ASP A 90 -21.77 -10.50 19.10
N VAL A 91 -21.91 -9.56 20.03
CA VAL A 91 -20.92 -9.27 21.07
C VAL A 91 -21.54 -9.58 22.41
N TRP A 92 -20.86 -10.41 23.20
CA TRP A 92 -21.23 -10.63 24.60
C TRP A 92 -20.73 -9.46 25.44
N LEU A 93 -21.65 -8.80 26.13
CA LEU A 93 -21.36 -7.69 27.03
C LEU A 93 -21.86 -8.04 28.43
N PRO A 94 -21.16 -7.64 29.50
CA PRO A 94 -21.58 -7.90 30.88
C PRO A 94 -22.75 -6.99 31.34
N PHE A 95 -23.31 -6.17 30.43
CA PHE A 95 -24.40 -5.24 30.68
C PHE A 95 -25.34 -5.20 29.46
N GLU A 96 -26.59 -4.78 29.65
CA GLU A 96 -27.57 -4.64 28.57
C GLU A 96 -27.35 -3.31 27.82
N PRO A 97 -26.84 -3.34 26.57
CA PRO A 97 -26.43 -2.14 25.85
C PRO A 97 -27.62 -1.39 25.23
N PHE A 98 -28.81 -1.99 25.17
CA PHE A 98 -29.97 -1.44 24.46
C PHE A 98 -30.88 -0.57 25.35
N GLU A 99 -30.69 -0.59 26.68
CA GLU A 99 -31.47 0.19 27.65
C GLU A 99 -31.14 1.68 27.60
N ASP A 100 -29.85 2.05 27.54
CA ASP A 100 -29.40 3.44 27.44
C ASP A 100 -28.81 3.73 26.05
N ILE A 101 -29.38 4.74 25.37
CA ILE A 101 -28.93 5.20 24.06
C ILE A 101 -27.47 5.66 24.06
N ARG A 102 -26.96 6.24 25.17
CA ARG A 102 -25.58 6.70 25.28
C ARG A 102 -24.62 5.52 25.29
N VAL A 103 -24.97 4.47 26.05
CA VAL A 103 -24.22 3.22 26.13
C VAL A 103 -24.23 2.51 24.77
N TYR A 104 -25.41 2.39 24.15
CA TYR A 104 -25.56 1.84 22.81
C TYR A 104 -24.63 2.50 21.79
N LEU A 105 -24.66 3.84 21.70
CA LEU A 105 -23.84 4.60 20.76
C LEU A 105 -22.35 4.46 21.05
N GLY A 106 -21.94 4.46 22.32
CA GLY A 106 -20.56 4.25 22.72
C GLY A 106 -20.03 2.88 22.31
N VAL A 107 -20.79 1.82 22.59
CA VAL A 107 -20.46 0.44 22.17
C VAL A 107 -20.43 0.32 20.65
N PHE A 108 -21.42 0.90 19.96
CA PHE A 108 -21.47 0.91 18.49
C PHE A 108 -20.22 1.57 17.89
N LEU A 109 -19.80 2.72 18.41
CA LEU A 109 -18.56 3.40 18.00
C LEU A 109 -17.33 2.53 18.24
N CYS A 110 -17.22 1.88 19.41
CA CYS A 110 -16.13 0.97 19.70
C CYS A 110 -16.06 -0.19 18.71
N ILE A 111 -17.20 -0.82 18.41
CA ILE A 111 -17.29 -1.90 17.42
C ILE A 111 -16.89 -1.38 16.04
N PHE A 112 -17.42 -0.23 15.62
CA PHE A 112 -17.11 0.36 14.33
C PHE A 112 -15.61 0.66 14.15
N VAL A 113 -14.97 1.24 15.18
CA VAL A 113 -13.52 1.51 15.16
C VAL A 113 -12.72 0.21 15.18
N ALA A 114 -13.11 -0.77 16.00
CA ALA A 114 -12.43 -2.07 16.05
C ALA A 114 -12.49 -2.80 14.71
N THR A 115 -13.68 -2.88 14.10
CA THR A 115 -13.88 -3.50 12.79
C THR A 115 -13.20 -2.70 11.68
N GLY A 116 -13.19 -1.36 11.74
CA GLY A 116 -12.57 -0.51 10.72
C GLY A 116 -11.04 -0.63 10.61
N ASN A 117 -10.35 -0.99 11.69
CA ASN A 117 -8.90 -1.18 11.67
C ASN A 117 -8.46 -2.39 10.81
N ALA A 118 -9.26 -3.46 10.76
CA ALA A 118 -8.90 -4.67 10.04
C ALA A 118 -8.85 -4.47 8.49
N PRO A 119 -9.87 -3.88 7.83
CA PRO A 119 -9.83 -3.59 6.41
C PRO A 119 -8.69 -2.65 6.00
N ILE A 120 -8.37 -1.64 6.82
CA ILE A 120 -7.26 -0.71 6.55
C ILE A 120 -5.93 -1.46 6.56
N GLY A 121 -5.72 -2.30 7.57
CA GLY A 121 -4.52 -3.15 7.66
C GLY A 121 -4.42 -4.13 6.49
N ASN A 122 -5.52 -4.82 6.15
CA ASN A 122 -5.58 -5.70 4.99
C ASN A 122 -5.27 -4.95 3.69
N ALA A 123 -5.86 -3.78 3.48
CA ALA A 123 -5.61 -2.95 2.31
C ALA A 123 -4.13 -2.58 2.16
N ALA A 124 -3.48 -2.21 3.26
CA ALA A 124 -2.05 -1.92 3.24
C ALA A 124 -1.21 -3.15 2.89
N VAL A 125 -1.46 -4.29 3.51
CA VAL A 125 -0.68 -5.52 3.26
C VAL A 125 -0.92 -6.07 1.84
N ASP A 126 -2.19 -6.13 1.41
CA ASP A 126 -2.59 -6.69 0.12
C ASP A 126 -2.13 -5.82 -1.06
N THR A 127 -1.85 -4.53 -0.83
CA THR A 127 -1.34 -3.63 -1.87
C THR A 127 0.18 -3.47 -1.82
N LEU A 128 0.80 -3.66 -0.66
CA LEU A 128 2.26 -3.58 -0.51
C LEU A 128 2.95 -4.68 -1.31
N ILE A 129 2.50 -5.94 -1.20
CA ILE A 129 3.10 -7.08 -1.91
C ILE A 129 3.11 -6.87 -3.44
N PRO A 130 1.96 -6.64 -4.11
CA PRO A 130 1.94 -6.39 -5.54
C PRO A 130 2.64 -5.08 -5.92
N GLY A 131 2.63 -4.07 -5.04
CA GLY A 131 3.38 -2.84 -5.25
C GLY A 131 4.89 -3.08 -5.34
N LEU A 132 5.44 -3.87 -4.41
CA LEU A 132 6.85 -4.27 -4.41
C LEU A 132 7.21 -5.10 -5.66
N ILE A 133 6.34 -6.04 -6.05
CA ILE A 133 6.53 -6.84 -7.28
C ILE A 133 6.54 -5.94 -8.51
N HIS A 134 5.61 -4.98 -8.58
CA HIS A 134 5.51 -4.06 -9.70
C HIS A 134 6.73 -3.13 -9.78
N HIS A 135 7.21 -2.64 -8.63
CA HIS A 135 8.49 -1.92 -8.55
C HIS A 135 9.66 -2.77 -9.04
N ALA A 136 9.80 -4.02 -8.58
CA ALA A 136 10.87 -4.91 -9.01
C ALA A 136 10.82 -5.16 -10.54
N ALA A 137 9.63 -5.36 -11.10
CA ALA A 137 9.46 -5.53 -12.54
C ALA A 137 9.88 -4.28 -13.33
N THR A 138 9.60 -3.08 -12.81
CA THR A 138 10.05 -1.83 -13.42
C THR A 138 11.57 -1.67 -13.36
N GLN A 139 12.21 -2.08 -12.26
CA GLN A 139 13.66 -2.08 -12.17
C GLN A 139 14.31 -3.00 -13.21
N ILE A 140 13.74 -4.19 -13.44
CA ILE A 140 14.20 -5.11 -14.50
C ILE A 140 14.08 -4.47 -15.88
N LYS A 141 13.01 -3.71 -16.15
CA LYS A 141 12.83 -2.97 -17.42
C LYS A 141 13.87 -1.87 -17.59
N ILE A 142 14.19 -1.13 -16.53
CA ILE A 142 15.23 -0.09 -16.55
C ILE A 142 16.60 -0.71 -16.86
N ILE A 143 16.93 -1.83 -16.22
CA ILE A 143 18.18 -2.56 -16.49
C ILE A 143 18.25 -2.99 -17.97
N LYS A 144 17.14 -3.54 -18.50
CA LYS A 144 17.05 -3.91 -19.91
C LYS A 144 17.31 -2.71 -20.83
N ASP A 145 16.65 -1.57 -20.60
CA ASP A 145 16.84 -0.36 -21.39
C ASP A 145 18.29 0.17 -21.32
N ASN A 146 18.90 0.10 -20.13
CA ASN A 146 20.30 0.49 -19.96
C ASN A 146 21.26 -0.41 -20.75
N LEU A 147 20.99 -1.72 -20.84
CA LEU A 147 21.79 -2.67 -21.61
C LEU A 147 21.63 -2.46 -23.11
N GLU A 148 20.39 -2.27 -23.58
CA GLU A 148 20.09 -2.06 -25.01
C GLU A 148 20.73 -0.76 -25.54
N ASN A 149 20.77 0.28 -24.71
CA ASN A 149 21.32 1.59 -25.08
C ASN A 149 22.76 1.81 -24.58
N LEU A 150 23.43 0.77 -24.06
CA LEU A 150 24.73 0.90 -23.42
C LEU A 150 25.78 1.50 -24.37
N GLY A 151 25.83 1.00 -25.61
CA GLY A 151 26.79 1.47 -26.61
C GLY A 151 26.65 2.97 -26.90
N GLN A 152 25.42 3.43 -27.17
CA GLN A 152 25.14 4.84 -27.43
C GLN A 152 25.46 5.73 -26.22
N ARG A 153 25.17 5.26 -25.00
CA ARG A 153 25.46 6.01 -23.76
C ARG A 153 26.97 6.13 -23.51
N VAL A 154 27.73 5.08 -23.76
CA VAL A 154 29.21 5.09 -23.64
C VAL A 154 29.82 6.04 -24.67
N GLU A 155 29.37 5.99 -25.92
CA GLU A 155 29.85 6.88 -26.99
C GLU A 155 29.57 8.36 -26.68
N LYS A 156 28.36 8.66 -26.20
CA LYS A 156 27.99 10.01 -25.75
C LYS A 156 28.86 10.49 -24.59
N TYR A 157 29.08 9.65 -23.59
CA TYR A 157 29.91 9.98 -22.42
C TYR A 157 31.36 10.29 -22.83
N ILE A 158 31.94 9.46 -23.71
CA ILE A 158 33.30 9.67 -24.24
C ILE A 158 33.38 11.02 -24.98
N THR A 159 32.39 11.31 -25.84
CA THR A 159 32.35 12.55 -26.64
C THR A 159 32.23 13.79 -25.75
N GLU A 160 31.35 13.77 -24.74
CA GLU A 160 31.21 14.85 -23.77
C GLU A 160 32.51 15.08 -22.99
N GLN A 161 33.19 14.01 -22.58
CA GLN A 161 34.46 14.10 -21.84
C GLN A 161 35.61 14.67 -22.69
N TYR A 162 35.71 14.29 -23.97
CA TYR A 162 36.66 14.90 -24.89
C TYR A 162 36.37 16.39 -25.12
N THR A 163 35.09 16.75 -25.28
CA THR A 163 34.68 18.14 -25.46
C THR A 163 35.07 19.00 -24.26
N TYR A 164 34.85 18.49 -23.03
CA TYR A 164 35.20 19.20 -21.81
C TYR A 164 36.72 19.44 -21.69
N ARG A 165 37.55 18.42 -21.93
CA ARG A 165 39.01 18.59 -21.93
C ARG A 165 39.49 19.60 -22.97
N SER A 166 38.91 19.58 -24.17
CA SER A 166 39.30 20.51 -25.23
C SER A 166 38.91 21.97 -24.92
N LEU A 167 37.94 22.18 -24.03
CA LEU A 167 37.61 23.51 -23.52
C LEU A 167 38.59 23.94 -22.43
N GLU A 168 38.97 23.06 -21.49
CA GLU A 168 39.98 23.37 -20.48
C GLU A 168 41.32 23.78 -21.11
N GLU A 169 41.81 23.03 -22.10
CA GLU A 169 43.06 23.34 -22.83
C GLU A 169 43.01 24.66 -23.62
N LYS A 170 41.82 25.21 -23.89
CA LYS A 170 41.63 26.46 -24.65
C LYS A 170 41.58 27.71 -23.76
N TYR A 171 41.36 27.53 -22.46
CA TYR A 171 41.27 28.61 -21.47
C TYR A 171 42.43 28.63 -20.46
N GLU A 172 43.39 27.69 -20.58
CA GLU A 172 44.76 27.82 -20.05
C GLU A 172 45.67 28.58 -21.04
#